data_AF-U9SRG7-F1
#
_entry.id   AF-U9SRG7-F1
#
_cell.length_a   1.000
_cell.length_b   1.000
_cell.length_c   1.000
_cell.angle_alpha   90.00
_cell.angle_beta   90.00
_cell.angle_gamma   90.00
#
_symmetry.space_group_name_H-M   'P 1'
#
loop_
_entity.id
_entity.type
_entity.pdbx_description
1 polymer ?
#
loop_
_entity_poly.entity_id
_entity_poly.type
_entity_poly.pdbx_seq_one_letter_code
_entity_poly.pdbx_strand_id
1 'polypeptide(L)'
;MTAPVGWDKGQTYHAGLHPTRIEKDSRTSLELKFLNFLDQYRVEELFVYREKIKRNFEARNYYVDVHIEHLDLYDRQFSDRLKETPADLLPLFESAVQKFARKLLQDVEAEIPSFQVVLRAPQKANILMRELNV
;
A
#
# COMPACT_ATOMS: atom_id res chain seq x y z
N MET A 1 22.11 16.59 -49.42
CA MET A 1 22.58 16.66 -48.02
C MET A 1 21.37 16.83 -47.12
N THR A 2 21.24 15.91 -46.18
CA THR A 2 20.06 15.53 -45.39
C THR A 2 19.60 16.62 -44.40
N ALA A 3 18.30 16.94 -44.39
CA ALA A 3 17.70 17.72 -43.32
C ALA A 3 17.60 16.87 -42.04
N PRO A 4 18.04 17.36 -40.87
CA PRO A 4 18.00 16.58 -39.64
C PRO A 4 16.65 16.70 -38.93
N VAL A 5 16.35 15.61 -38.22
CA VAL A 5 15.82 15.56 -36.85
C VAL A 5 14.35 15.96 -36.62
N GLY A 6 13.50 14.93 -36.66
CA GLY A 6 12.68 14.52 -35.51
C GLY A 6 11.92 15.62 -34.76
N TRP A 7 10.74 15.97 -35.26
CA TRP A 7 9.70 16.67 -34.51
C TRP A 7 8.98 15.66 -33.60
N ASP A 8 9.73 15.06 -32.68
CA ASP A 8 9.20 14.13 -31.68
C ASP A 8 9.54 14.67 -30.29
N LYS A 9 8.50 15.15 -29.61
CA LYS A 9 8.13 14.81 -28.24
C LYS A 9 7.01 15.77 -27.86
N GLY A 10 5.77 15.39 -28.20
CA GLY A 10 4.59 16.04 -27.66
C GLY A 10 4.62 15.94 -26.14
N GLN A 11 5.12 16.96 -25.46
CA GLN A 11 5.07 17.04 -24.01
C GLN A 11 3.64 17.39 -23.63
N THR A 12 2.92 16.43 -23.07
CA THR A 12 1.58 16.63 -22.54
C THR A 12 1.68 17.24 -21.15
N TYR A 13 1.35 18.53 -21.06
CA TYR A 13 1.21 19.23 -19.80
C TYR A 13 -0.22 19.01 -19.28
N HIS A 14 -0.37 18.39 -18.11
CA HIS A 14 -1.64 18.35 -17.40
C HIS A 14 -1.72 19.58 -16.50
N ALA A 15 -2.52 20.58 -16.88
CA ALA A 15 -2.90 21.66 -15.98
C ALA A 15 -3.94 21.11 -15.00
N GLY A 16 -3.62 21.07 -13.71
CA GLY A 16 -4.54 20.65 -12.65
C GLY A 16 -5.70 21.65 -12.52
N LEU A 17 -6.74 21.48 -13.33
CA LEU A 17 -7.94 22.30 -13.28
C LEU A 17 -8.97 21.66 -12.34
N HIS A 18 -9.29 22.41 -11.28
CA HIS A 18 -10.51 22.36 -10.45
C HIS A 18 -10.91 21.00 -9.85
N PRO A 19 -10.91 20.83 -8.50
CA PRO A 19 -11.35 19.58 -7.90
C PRO A 19 -12.88 19.44 -8.02
N THR A 20 -13.36 18.98 -9.16
CA THR A 20 -14.66 18.33 -9.23
C THR A 20 -14.55 17.06 -8.40
N ARG A 21 -15.18 17.10 -7.23
CA ARG A 21 -15.33 16.00 -6.27
C ARG A 21 -16.01 14.82 -6.96
N ILE A 22 -15.23 13.98 -7.62
CA ILE A 22 -15.62 12.63 -7.99
C ILE A 22 -15.12 11.76 -6.84
N GLU A 23 -15.99 11.49 -5.87
CA GLU A 23 -15.75 10.46 -4.84
C GLU A 23 -15.88 9.05 -5.46
N LYS A 24 -15.11 8.79 -6.51
CA LYS A 24 -14.53 7.48 -6.67
C LYS A 24 -13.34 7.49 -5.73
N ASP A 25 -13.25 6.54 -4.82
CA ASP A 25 -12.02 6.28 -4.08
C ASP A 25 -10.88 6.12 -5.10
N SER A 26 -10.23 7.24 -5.41
CA SER A 26 -9.17 7.29 -6.38
C SER A 26 -8.03 6.45 -5.83
N ARG A 27 -7.25 5.78 -6.68
CA ARG A 27 -6.13 4.93 -6.23
C ARG A 27 -5.24 5.67 -5.22
N THR A 28 -5.06 6.97 -5.40
CA THR A 28 -4.36 7.87 -4.47
C THR A 28 -5.04 7.97 -3.10
N SER A 29 -6.36 8.09 -3.03
CA SER A 29 -7.12 8.13 -1.78
C SER A 29 -7.01 6.81 -0.99
N LEU A 30 -7.03 5.67 -1.69
CA LEU A 30 -6.84 4.36 -1.07
C LEU A 30 -5.41 4.19 -0.55
N GLU A 31 -4.41 4.61 -1.33
CA GLU A 31 -3.02 4.62 -0.91
C GLU A 31 -2.79 5.51 0.33
N LEU A 32 -3.44 6.68 0.39
CA LEU A 32 -3.42 7.56 1.56
C LEU A 32 -4.08 6.89 2.78
N LYS A 33 -5.16 6.13 2.61
CA LYS A 33 -5.77 5.35 3.71
C LYS A 33 -4.80 4.30 4.24
N PHE A 34 -4.10 3.57 3.37
CA PHE A 34 -3.06 2.63 3.80
C PHE A 34 -1.91 3.31 4.53
N LEU A 35 -1.44 4.45 4.03
CA LEU A 35 -0.40 5.25 4.69
C LEU A 35 -0.84 5.70 6.09
N ASN A 36 -2.05 6.22 6.21
CA ASN A 36 -2.61 6.65 7.50
C ASN A 36 -2.78 5.48 8.46
N PHE A 37 -3.20 4.32 7.97
CA PHE A 37 -3.28 3.10 8.78
C PHE A 37 -1.89 2.71 9.34
N LEU A 38 -0.85 2.67 8.51
CA LEU A 38 0.51 2.35 8.97
C LEU A 38 1.06 3.38 9.98
N ASP A 39 0.69 4.65 9.79
CA ASP A 39 1.15 5.77 10.62
C ASP A 39 0.43 5.84 11.98
N GLN A 40 -0.89 5.60 12.00
CA GLN A 40 -1.77 5.85 13.15
C GLN A 40 -2.18 4.59 13.92
N TYR A 41 -2.11 3.40 13.30
CA TYR A 41 -2.54 2.17 13.96
C TYR A 41 -1.63 1.83 15.15
N ARG A 42 -2.24 1.76 16.33
CA ARG A 42 -1.61 1.43 17.59
C ARG A 42 -2.35 0.30 18.29
N VAL A 43 -1.59 -0.57 18.95
CA VAL A 43 -2.13 -1.61 19.83
C VAL A 43 -1.66 -1.28 21.23
N GLU A 44 -2.63 -1.12 22.15
CA GLU A 44 -2.44 -0.64 23.52
C GLU A 44 -1.86 0.78 23.55
N GLU A 45 -0.57 0.98 23.30
CA GLU A 45 0.09 2.28 23.11
C GLU A 45 1.30 2.22 22.15
N LEU A 46 1.48 1.10 21.43
CA LEU A 46 2.65 0.87 20.58
C LEU A 46 2.30 0.95 19.09
N PHE A 47 3.13 1.66 18.33
CA PHE A 47 3.08 1.70 16.87
C PHE A 47 3.66 0.42 16.25
N VAL A 48 2.90 -0.67 16.30
CA VAL A 48 3.34 -2.02 15.92
C VAL A 48 3.92 -2.06 14.51
N TYR A 49 3.29 -1.39 13.53
CA TYR A 49 3.74 -1.43 12.14
C TYR A 49 4.98 -0.58 11.87
N ARG A 50 5.16 0.54 12.57
CA ARG A 50 6.37 1.36 12.46
C ARG A 50 7.60 0.59 12.90
N GLU A 51 7.51 0.02 14.11
CA GLU A 51 8.60 -0.76 14.69
C GLU A 51 8.88 -2.02 13.87
N LYS A 52 7.84 -2.69 13.35
CA LYS A 52 8.00 -3.82 12.42
C LYS A 52 8.76 -3.44 11.16
N ILE A 53 8.37 -2.37 10.48
CA ILE A 53 9.01 -1.94 9.23
C ILE A 53 10.48 -1.56 9.49
N LYS A 54 10.74 -0.81 10.56
CA LYS A 54 12.10 -0.41 10.96
C LYS A 54 12.98 -1.63 11.26
N ARG A 55 12.50 -2.54 12.11
CA ARG A 55 13.21 -3.77 12.48
C ARG A 55 13.45 -4.68 11.28
N ASN A 56 12.47 -4.80 10.38
CA ASN A 56 12.58 -5.63 9.19
C ASN A 56 13.57 -5.04 8.18
N PHE A 57 13.61 -3.70 8.06
CA PHE A 57 14.63 -3.01 7.28
C PHE A 57 16.05 -3.23 7.84
N GLU A 58 16.24 -3.06 9.15
CA GLU A 58 17.53 -3.33 9.83
C GLU A 58 17.97 -4.79 9.67
N ALA A 59 17.01 -5.72 9.70
CA ALA A 59 17.25 -7.16 9.50
C ALA A 59 17.40 -7.57 8.02
N ARG A 60 17.34 -6.63 7.06
CA ARG A 60 17.34 -6.88 5.60
C ARG A 60 16.22 -7.83 5.13
N ASN A 61 15.14 -7.88 5.88
CA ASN A 61 13.93 -8.63 5.57
C ASN A 61 12.90 -7.67 4.98
N TYR A 62 12.72 -7.68 3.67
CA TYR A 62 11.85 -6.72 2.99
C TYR A 62 10.40 -7.21 2.89
N TYR A 63 9.83 -7.63 4.02
CA TYR A 63 8.42 -8.00 4.12
C TYR A 63 7.77 -7.41 5.35
N VAL A 64 6.45 -7.26 5.34
CA VAL A 64 5.66 -6.85 6.51
C VAL A 64 4.44 -7.75 6.67
N ASP A 65 4.31 -8.35 7.86
CA ASP A 65 3.14 -9.14 8.24
C ASP A 65 2.04 -8.24 8.79
N VAL A 66 0.95 -8.13 8.02
CA VAL A 66 -0.25 -7.36 8.37
C VAL A 66 -1.39 -8.32 8.68
N HIS A 67 -2.01 -8.14 9.84
CA HIS A 67 -3.20 -8.90 10.21
C HIS A 67 -4.44 -8.19 9.69
N ILE A 68 -5.32 -8.93 9.02
CA ILE A 68 -6.57 -8.36 8.51
C ILE A 68 -7.50 -7.90 9.64
N GLU A 69 -7.40 -8.52 10.83
CA GLU A 69 -8.12 -8.10 12.04
C GLU A 69 -7.77 -6.65 12.42
N HIS A 70 -6.51 -6.23 12.23
CA HIS A 70 -6.08 -4.87 12.52
C HIS A 70 -6.72 -3.86 11.56
N LEU A 71 -6.91 -4.26 10.30
CA LEU A 71 -7.64 -3.47 9.30
C LEU A 71 -9.14 -3.43 9.62
N ASP A 72 -9.75 -4.57 9.99
CA ASP A 72 -11.15 -4.66 10.42
C ASP A 72 -11.45 -3.75 11.62
N LEU A 73 -10.51 -3.63 12.57
CA LEU A 73 -10.63 -2.76 13.74
C LEU A 73 -10.48 -1.27 13.41
N TYR A 74 -9.69 -0.93 12.38
CA TYR A 74 -9.45 0.46 11.96
C TYR A 74 -10.58 0.97 11.05
N ASP A 75 -10.89 0.21 9.99
CA ASP A 75 -11.95 0.52 9.04
C ASP A 75 -12.48 -0.79 8.42
N ARG A 76 -13.64 -1.22 8.93
CA ARG A 76 -14.30 -2.44 8.46
C ARG A 76 -14.66 -2.38 6.97
N GLN A 77 -15.15 -1.24 6.48
CA GLN A 77 -15.54 -1.10 5.08
C GLN A 77 -14.32 -1.23 4.15
N PHE A 78 -13.18 -0.71 4.58
CA PHE A 78 -11.93 -0.81 3.85
C PHE A 78 -11.38 -2.24 3.83
N SER A 79 -11.47 -2.94 4.96
CA SER A 79 -11.08 -4.35 5.06
C SER A 79 -11.98 -5.28 4.21
N ASP A 80 -13.28 -5.03 4.20
CA ASP A 80 -14.20 -5.79 3.34
C ASP A 80 -13.87 -5.60 1.86
N ARG A 81 -13.55 -4.37 1.43
CA ARG A 81 -13.06 -4.12 0.06
C ARG A 81 -11.74 -4.83 -0.25
N LEU A 82 -10.82 -4.91 0.72
CA LEU A 82 -9.58 -5.66 0.59
C LEU A 82 -9.83 -7.17 0.38
N LYS A 83 -10.85 -7.72 1.05
CA LYS A 83 -11.28 -9.12 0.87
C LYS A 83 -11.94 -9.34 -0.49
N GLU A 84 -12.69 -8.36 -1.00
CA GLU A 84 -13.34 -8.42 -2.32
C GLU A 84 -12.35 -8.31 -3.49
N THR A 85 -11.38 -7.40 -3.40
CA THR A 85 -10.44 -7.09 -4.49
C THR A 85 -8.97 -7.06 -4.04
N PRO A 86 -8.43 -8.17 -3.53
CA PRO A 86 -7.06 -8.22 -3.02
C PRO A 86 -6.02 -7.95 -4.12
N ALA A 87 -6.28 -8.39 -5.36
CA ALA A 87 -5.34 -8.26 -6.47
C ALA A 87 -5.05 -6.79 -6.86
N ASP A 88 -6.04 -5.90 -6.76
CA ASP A 88 -5.88 -4.48 -7.06
C ASP A 88 -5.34 -3.69 -5.86
N LEU A 89 -5.71 -4.09 -4.64
CA LEU A 89 -5.40 -3.35 -3.41
C LEU A 89 -4.03 -3.72 -2.81
N LEU A 90 -3.58 -4.97 -2.95
CA LEU A 90 -2.25 -5.41 -2.50
C LEU A 90 -1.10 -4.57 -3.08
N PRO A 91 -0.98 -4.36 -4.40
CA PRO A 91 0.12 -3.57 -4.96
C PRO A 91 0.05 -2.10 -4.52
N LEU A 92 -1.16 -1.56 -4.30
CA LEU A 92 -1.32 -0.21 -3.71
C LEU A 92 -0.83 -0.18 -2.26
N PHE A 93 -1.04 -1.25 -1.51
CA PHE A 93 -0.57 -1.36 -0.15
C PHE A 93 0.97 -1.48 -0.09
N GLU A 94 1.58 -2.27 -0.97
CA GLU A 94 3.05 -2.36 -1.10
C GLU A 94 3.67 -0.99 -1.42
N SER A 95 3.08 -0.24 -2.37
CA SER A 95 3.48 1.14 -2.68
C SER A 95 3.36 2.06 -1.45
N ALA A 96 2.25 1.96 -0.71
CA ALA A 96 2.04 2.72 0.51
C ALA A 96 3.08 2.39 1.59
N VAL A 97 3.39 1.10 1.79
CA VAL A 97 4.44 0.65 2.74
C VAL A 97 5.80 1.18 2.33
N GLN A 98 6.15 1.14 1.04
CA GLN A 98 7.42 1.66 0.56
C GLN A 98 7.54 3.17 0.78
N LYS A 99 6.48 3.93 0.49
CA LYS A 99 6.42 5.38 0.78
C LYS A 99 6.52 5.66 2.28
N PHE A 100 5.87 4.84 3.10
CA PHE A 100 5.93 4.95 4.55
C PHE A 100 7.34 4.66 5.09
N ALA A 101 7.98 3.59 4.63
CA ALA A 101 9.34 3.23 4.99
C ALA A 101 10.32 4.36 4.65
N ARG A 102 10.19 4.96 3.46
CA ARG A 102 10.98 6.14 3.06
C ARG A 102 10.78 7.32 3.99
N LYS A 103 9.53 7.62 4.35
CA LYS A 103 9.19 8.69 5.29
C LYS A 103 9.74 8.42 6.70
N LEU A 104 9.71 7.16 7.14
CA LEU A 104 10.16 6.75 8.47
C LEU A 104 11.68 6.79 8.62
N LEU A 105 12.41 6.32 7.60
CA LEU A 105 13.87 6.26 7.62
C LEU A 105 14.53 7.61 7.35
N GLN A 106 13.81 8.56 6.73
CA GLN A 106 14.31 9.89 6.34
C GLN A 106 15.63 9.90 5.57
N ASP A 107 16.03 8.75 5.04
CA ASP A 107 17.30 8.57 4.34
C ASP A 107 17.03 8.65 2.83
N VAL A 108 17.65 9.65 2.20
CA VAL A 108 17.46 9.98 0.78
C VAL A 108 18.32 9.09 -0.11
N GLU A 109 19.38 8.47 0.45
CA GLU A 109 20.33 7.63 -0.28
C GLU A 109 20.07 6.12 -0.10
N ALA A 110 19.26 5.73 0.88
CA ALA A 110 18.87 4.34 1.02
C ALA A 110 18.02 3.91 -0.18
N GLU A 111 18.57 3.03 -1.04
CA GLU A 111 17.79 2.28 -2.01
C GLU A 111 16.82 1.39 -1.24
N ILE A 112 15.61 1.89 -0.98
CA ILE A 112 14.58 1.13 -0.28
C ILE A 112 14.00 0.14 -1.29
N PRO A 113 14.27 -1.16 -1.14
CA PRO A 113 13.73 -2.17 -2.04
C PRO A 113 12.23 -2.29 -1.85
N SER A 114 11.58 -2.95 -2.80
CA SER A 114 10.15 -3.27 -2.70
C SER A 114 9.89 -4.09 -1.43
N PHE A 115 9.00 -3.60 -0.57
CA PHE A 115 8.50 -4.37 0.56
C PHE A 115 7.34 -5.24 0.10
N GLN A 116 7.43 -6.53 0.40
CA GLN A 116 6.31 -7.44 0.21
C GLN A 116 5.34 -7.33 1.38
N VAL A 117 4.05 -7.22 1.08
CA VAL A 117 3.01 -7.27 2.11
C VAL A 117 2.48 -8.69 2.22
N VAL A 118 2.55 -9.26 3.43
CA VAL A 118 1.96 -10.57 3.73
C VAL A 118 0.71 -10.34 4.58
N LEU A 119 -0.44 -10.70 4.02
CA LEU A 119 -1.71 -10.65 4.75
C LEU A 119 -1.92 -11.94 5.53
N ARG A 120 -2.14 -11.80 6.83
CA ARG A 120 -2.52 -12.90 7.72
C ARG A 120 -4.00 -12.81 8.06
N ALA A 121 -4.75 -13.82 7.64
CA ALA A 121 -6.16 -13.99 7.97
C ALA A 121 -6.34 -14.42 9.44
N PRO A 122 -7.50 -14.15 10.05
CA PRO A 122 -7.85 -14.71 11.35
C PRO A 122 -7.82 -16.23 11.28
N GLN A 123 -7.29 -16.87 12.32
CA GLN A 123 -7.05 -18.31 12.43
C GLN A 123 -8.31 -19.20 12.30
N LYS A 124 -9.51 -18.59 12.24
CA LYS A 124 -10.80 -19.29 12.32
C LYS A 124 -11.41 -19.65 10.95
N ALA A 125 -10.85 -19.19 9.84
CA ALA A 125 -11.38 -19.47 8.50
C ALA A 125 -10.69 -20.70 7.86
N ASN A 126 -10.77 -21.86 8.51
CA ASN A 126 -10.37 -23.12 7.88
C ASN A 126 -11.49 -23.57 6.95
N ILE A 127 -11.49 -23.09 5.71
CA ILE A 127 -12.38 -23.60 4.68
C ILE A 127 -11.85 -24.96 4.27
N LEU A 128 -12.69 -25.99 4.38
CA LEU A 128 -12.34 -27.32 3.89
C LEU A 128 -12.16 -27.23 2.37
N MET A 129 -11.10 -27.84 1.82
CA MET A 129 -10.86 -27.84 0.36
C MET A 129 -12.08 -28.33 -0.45
N ARG A 130 -12.96 -29.12 0.18
CA ARG A 130 -14.20 -29.65 -0.40
C ARG A 130 -15.34 -28.62 -0.54
N GLU A 131 -15.27 -27.51 0.19
CA GLU A 131 -16.27 -26.43 0.17
C GLU A 131 -15.91 -25.29 -0.79
N LEU A 132 -14.80 -25.42 -1.52
CA LEU A 132 -14.46 -24.53 -2.62
C LEU A 132 -15.43 -24.79 -3.77
N ASN A 133 -16.43 -23.92 -3.91
CA ASN A 133 -17.32 -23.93 -5.06
C ASN A 133 -16.57 -23.36 -6.27
N VAL A 134 -16.07 -24.23 -7.13
CA VAL A 134 -15.47 -23.91 -8.43
C VAL A 134 -16.55 -23.48 -9.43
#